data_AF-A0A6J4IUJ7-F1
#
_entry.id   AF-A0A6J4IUJ7-F1
#
_cell.length_a   1.000
_cell.length_b   1.000
_cell.length_c   1.000
_cell.angle_alpha   90.00
_cell.angle_beta   90.00
_cell.angle_gamma   90.00
#
_symmetry.space_group_name_H-M   'P 1'
#
loop_
_entity.id
_entity.type
_entity.pdbx_description
1 polymer ?
#
loop_
_entity_poly.entity_id
_entity_poly.type
_entity_poly.pdbx_seq_one_letter_code
_entity_poly.pdbx_strand_id
1 'polypeptide(L)'
;GDDWDEEDREAADSADAPGAGSPAQTPLRVFLAAQTAAQLIEMLEDLAERFPDVRAALEARRKLAMGSAEDLARDVRRLIVTTSAEPAWRNEWDGDGSIPDYAPVRDRLELMLRQGYADEVVRLGETLLKAGNEQVEQSHDQGETADEIGACMDVVFRALVQSSLAPSAQILWAIDALLRDNYGLCHGSDIVLNQAHTAEDWSIVADTLAERLRHLPAAAGRADFSRSYARERLSNWAITALQRAGREDEVIPLAEREAELNGAYVRLVTLLVDAGRLTEAEQWIARGIAALGQTQLGTAGQLRDILRNVREQSGDWSRVAAMRADDFFEQPSMLTLVTLRVAAE
;
A
#
# COMPACT_ATOMS: atom_id res chain seq x y z
N GLY A 1 -35.11 54.22 -15.74
CA GLY A 1 -34.37 53.73 -16.90
C GLY A 1 -33.82 52.36 -16.61
N ASP A 2 -34.61 51.31 -16.45
CA ASP A 2 -36.06 51.13 -16.32
C ASP A 2 -36.24 49.73 -15.72
N ASP A 3 -37.19 49.63 -14.79
CA ASP A 3 -38.21 48.57 -14.64
C ASP A 3 -37.76 47.12 -14.43
N TRP A 4 -37.61 46.67 -13.17
CA TRP A 4 -38.65 46.31 -12.13
C TRP A 4 -39.17 44.88 -12.44
N ASP A 5 -38.84 43.82 -11.69
CA ASP A 5 -39.37 43.34 -10.37
C ASP A 5 -40.30 42.12 -10.52
N GLU A 6 -40.43 41.37 -9.41
CA GLU A 6 -41.39 40.30 -9.06
C GLU A 6 -40.98 38.85 -9.43
N GLU A 7 -40.48 38.08 -8.46
CA GLU A 7 -41.24 37.25 -7.49
C GLU A 7 -42.16 36.21 -8.16
N ASP A 8 -41.78 34.93 -8.06
CA ASP A 8 -42.74 33.91 -7.66
C ASP A 8 -42.03 32.70 -7.00
N ARG A 9 -42.55 32.35 -5.83
CA ARG A 9 -42.19 31.18 -5.03
C ARG A 9 -43.04 30.00 -5.48
N GLU A 10 -42.45 28.82 -5.60
CA GLU A 10 -43.07 27.50 -5.33
C GLU A 10 -41.92 26.48 -5.26
N ALA A 11 -41.46 26.10 -4.07
CA ALA A 11 -41.92 24.97 -3.27
C ALA A 11 -41.45 23.59 -3.81
N ALA A 12 -40.51 23.01 -3.05
CA ALA A 12 -40.27 21.58 -2.81
C ALA A 12 -40.11 20.65 -4.03
N ASP A 13 -38.91 20.10 -4.21
CA ASP A 13 -38.74 18.70 -3.85
C ASP A 13 -37.28 18.32 -3.58
N SER A 14 -37.12 17.42 -2.62
CA SER A 14 -35.88 16.79 -2.18
C SER A 14 -35.21 15.95 -3.28
N ALA A 15 -33.88 15.98 -3.33
CA ALA A 15 -33.09 14.86 -3.85
C ALA A 15 -31.78 14.76 -3.07
N ASP A 16 -31.92 14.01 -1.98
CA ASP A 16 -30.88 13.41 -1.17
C ASP A 16 -29.87 12.66 -2.06
N ALA A 17 -28.61 12.65 -1.61
CA ALA A 17 -27.54 11.90 -2.23
C ALA A 17 -27.91 10.40 -2.36
N PRO A 18 -27.57 9.72 -3.46
CA PRO A 18 -27.77 8.28 -3.53
C PRO A 18 -26.78 7.60 -2.58
N GLY A 19 -27.28 7.30 -1.37
CA GLY A 19 -26.66 6.34 -0.47
C GLY A 19 -26.43 5.01 -1.20
N ALA A 20 -25.36 4.34 -0.79
CA ALA A 20 -24.97 3.00 -1.24
C ALA A 20 -26.20 2.07 -1.30
N GLY A 21 -26.72 1.86 -2.50
CA GLY A 21 -27.81 0.95 -2.74
C GLY A 21 -27.37 -0.47 -2.41
N SER A 22 -28.16 -1.16 -1.58
CA SER A 22 -28.13 -2.64 -1.56
C SER A 22 -28.14 -3.16 -2.99
N PRO A 23 -27.37 -4.22 -3.32
CA PRO A 23 -27.30 -4.71 -4.69
C PRO A 23 -28.72 -5.05 -5.14
N ALA A 24 -29.23 -4.27 -6.09
CA ALA A 24 -30.56 -4.48 -6.65
C ALA A 24 -30.64 -5.94 -7.08
N GLN A 25 -31.57 -6.70 -6.48
CA GLN A 25 -31.75 -8.10 -6.81
C GLN A 25 -32.22 -8.15 -8.27
N THR A 26 -31.36 -8.62 -9.17
CA THR A 26 -31.74 -8.82 -10.57
C THR A 26 -32.92 -9.79 -10.65
N PRO A 27 -33.85 -9.64 -11.62
CA PRO A 27 -34.97 -10.57 -11.81
C PRO A 27 -34.50 -12.04 -11.89
N LEU A 28 -33.31 -12.27 -12.44
CA LEU A 28 -32.65 -13.56 -12.46
C LEU A 28 -32.34 -14.09 -11.05
N ARG A 29 -31.83 -13.25 -10.15
CA ARG A 29 -31.52 -13.65 -8.76
C ARG A 29 -32.80 -13.99 -7.98
N VAL A 30 -33.89 -13.23 -8.20
CA VAL A 30 -35.20 -13.52 -7.59
C VAL A 30 -35.76 -14.84 -8.10
N PHE A 31 -35.68 -15.09 -9.41
CA PHE A 31 -36.09 -16.35 -10.02
C PHE A 31 -35.31 -17.55 -9.46
N LEU A 32 -33.97 -17.44 -9.37
CA LEU A 32 -33.11 -18.49 -8.83
C LEU A 32 -33.35 -18.73 -7.34
N ALA A 33 -33.57 -17.67 -6.54
CA ALA A 33 -33.85 -17.78 -5.12
C ALA A 33 -35.22 -18.43 -4.81
N ALA A 34 -36.17 -18.37 -5.75
CA ALA A 34 -37.48 -19.01 -5.62
C ALA A 34 -37.47 -20.49 -6.00
N GLN A 35 -36.39 -21.01 -6.58
CA GLN A 35 -36.27 -22.43 -6.95
C GLN A 35 -35.96 -23.30 -5.73
N THR A 36 -36.46 -24.54 -5.77
CA THR A 36 -36.03 -25.58 -4.82
C THR A 36 -34.63 -26.10 -5.18
N ALA A 37 -33.96 -26.74 -4.21
CA ALA A 37 -32.65 -27.34 -4.44
C ALA A 37 -32.65 -28.36 -5.60
N ALA A 38 -33.72 -29.16 -5.73
CA ALA A 38 -33.86 -30.13 -6.82
C ALA A 38 -33.94 -29.46 -8.20
N GLN A 39 -34.73 -28.38 -8.32
CA GLN A 39 -34.85 -27.61 -9.56
C GLN A 39 -33.54 -26.93 -9.95
N LEU A 40 -32.78 -26.43 -8.97
CA LEU A 40 -31.45 -25.86 -9.23
C LEU A 40 -30.45 -26.93 -9.70
N ILE A 41 -30.53 -28.15 -9.17
CA ILE A 41 -29.69 -29.27 -9.63
C ILE A 41 -30.04 -29.62 -11.08
N GLU A 42 -31.31 -29.81 -11.41
CA GLU A 42 -31.74 -30.11 -12.79
C GLU A 42 -31.31 -29.01 -13.78
N MET A 43 -31.45 -27.74 -13.39
CA MET A 43 -30.98 -26.62 -14.21
C MET A 43 -29.46 -26.65 -14.43
N LEU A 44 -28.66 -26.97 -13.41
CA LEU A 44 -27.21 -27.07 -13.53
C LEU A 44 -26.79 -28.27 -14.38
N GLU A 45 -27.52 -29.39 -14.30
CA GLU A 45 -27.30 -30.56 -15.14
C GLU A 45 -27.60 -30.27 -16.62
N ASP A 46 -28.74 -29.62 -16.94
CA ASP A 46 -29.05 -29.20 -18.32
C ASP A 46 -27.98 -28.25 -18.87
N LEU A 47 -27.52 -27.30 -18.06
CA LEU A 47 -26.43 -26.38 -18.45
C LEU A 47 -25.11 -27.12 -18.67
N ALA A 48 -24.76 -28.09 -17.83
CA ALA A 48 -23.55 -28.89 -17.97
C ALA A 48 -23.58 -29.79 -19.22
N GLU A 49 -24.75 -30.31 -19.58
CA GLU A 49 -24.94 -31.09 -20.80
C GLU A 49 -24.74 -30.22 -22.05
N ARG A 50 -25.33 -29.02 -22.04
CA ARG A 50 -25.34 -28.11 -23.19
C ARG A 50 -24.04 -27.33 -23.37
N PHE A 51 -23.32 -27.06 -22.28
CA PHE A 51 -22.10 -26.25 -22.29
C PHE A 51 -20.93 -27.02 -21.66
N PRO A 52 -19.97 -27.53 -22.47
CA PRO A 52 -18.82 -28.28 -21.98
C PRO A 52 -17.99 -27.53 -20.92
N ASP A 53 -17.86 -26.21 -21.05
CA ASP A 53 -17.12 -25.38 -20.10
C ASP A 53 -17.79 -25.35 -18.72
N VAL A 54 -19.13 -25.34 -18.67
CA VAL A 54 -19.90 -25.41 -17.40
C VAL A 54 -19.68 -26.75 -16.73
N ARG A 55 -19.69 -27.85 -17.50
CA ARG A 55 -19.39 -29.19 -16.97
C ARG A 55 -17.97 -29.29 -16.45
N ALA A 56 -16.98 -28.80 -17.21
CA ALA A 56 -15.59 -28.76 -16.79
C ALA A 56 -15.44 -27.94 -15.49
N ALA A 57 -16.10 -26.79 -15.39
CA ALA A 57 -16.10 -25.96 -14.19
C ALA A 57 -16.76 -26.67 -12.99
N LEU A 58 -17.91 -27.34 -13.18
CA LEU A 58 -18.60 -28.09 -12.12
C LEU A 58 -17.80 -29.31 -11.67
N GLU A 59 -17.19 -30.06 -12.59
CA GLU A 59 -16.32 -31.19 -12.26
C GLU A 59 -15.04 -30.74 -11.56
N ALA A 60 -14.44 -29.63 -12.00
CA ALA A 60 -13.32 -29.00 -11.30
C ALA A 60 -13.76 -28.64 -9.89
N ARG A 61 -14.89 -27.95 -9.73
CA ARG A 61 -15.43 -27.57 -8.41
C ARG A 61 -15.75 -28.78 -7.52
N ARG A 62 -16.24 -29.87 -8.09
CA ARG A 62 -16.47 -31.15 -7.38
C ARG A 62 -15.15 -31.79 -6.95
N LYS A 63 -14.17 -31.88 -7.84
CA LYS A 63 -12.83 -32.42 -7.51
C LYS A 63 -12.12 -31.57 -6.46
N LEU A 64 -12.26 -30.25 -6.55
CA LEU A 64 -11.73 -29.30 -5.58
C LEU A 64 -12.49 -29.42 -4.24
N ALA A 65 -13.80 -29.63 -4.24
CA ALA A 65 -14.59 -29.83 -3.03
C ALA A 65 -14.31 -31.16 -2.30
N MET A 66 -13.90 -32.19 -3.03
CA MET A 66 -13.55 -33.51 -2.47
C MET A 66 -12.04 -33.72 -2.29
N GLY A 67 -11.21 -32.78 -2.78
CA GLY A 67 -9.76 -32.85 -2.72
C GLY A 67 -9.23 -32.47 -1.33
N SER A 68 -8.03 -32.95 -1.01
CA SER A 68 -7.33 -32.49 0.20
C SER A 68 -6.88 -31.02 0.03
N ALA A 69 -6.66 -30.31 1.14
CA ALA A 69 -6.09 -28.97 1.13
C ALA A 69 -4.76 -28.90 0.34
N GLU A 70 -3.96 -29.98 0.39
CA GLU A 70 -2.70 -30.09 -0.35
C GLU A 70 -2.91 -30.19 -1.86
N ASP A 71 -3.94 -30.92 -2.31
CA ASP A 71 -4.24 -31.05 -3.73
C ASP A 71 -4.71 -29.73 -4.32
N LEU A 72 -5.55 -29.01 -3.58
CA LEU A 72 -5.96 -27.64 -3.91
C LEU A 72 -4.75 -26.71 -4.00
N ALA A 73 -3.89 -26.73 -2.99
CA ALA A 73 -2.71 -25.87 -2.96
C ALA A 73 -1.76 -26.17 -4.13
N ARG A 74 -1.60 -27.44 -4.49
CA ARG A 74 -0.78 -27.84 -5.66
C ARG A 74 -1.38 -27.32 -6.97
N ASP A 75 -2.69 -27.41 -7.12
CA ASP A 75 -3.38 -26.90 -8.31
C ASP A 75 -3.25 -25.39 -8.43
N VAL A 76 -3.50 -24.65 -7.35
CA VAL A 76 -3.33 -23.18 -7.32
C VAL A 76 -1.90 -22.78 -7.61
N ARG A 77 -0.91 -23.44 -6.99
CA ARG A 77 0.50 -23.15 -7.27
C ARG A 77 0.84 -23.33 -8.75
N ARG A 78 0.34 -24.39 -9.37
CA ARG A 78 0.54 -24.63 -10.81
C ARG A 78 -0.09 -23.50 -11.63
N LEU A 79 -1.31 -23.08 -11.29
CA LEU A 79 -1.97 -21.98 -11.99
C LEU A 79 -1.22 -20.67 -11.85
N ILE A 80 -0.74 -20.33 -10.64
CA ILE A 80 0.10 -19.16 -10.43
C ILE A 80 1.30 -19.19 -11.38
N VAL A 81 2.02 -20.31 -11.43
CA VAL A 81 3.22 -20.45 -12.29
C VAL A 81 2.88 -20.39 -13.77
N THR A 82 1.77 -20.99 -14.21
CA THR A 82 1.39 -20.96 -15.63
C THR A 82 0.92 -19.58 -16.06
N THR A 83 0.04 -18.95 -15.29
CA THR A 83 -0.50 -17.61 -15.60
C THR A 83 0.60 -16.55 -15.50
N SER A 84 1.50 -16.65 -14.51
CA SER A 84 2.61 -15.69 -14.37
C SER A 84 3.67 -15.80 -15.46
N ALA A 85 3.67 -16.89 -16.23
CA ALA A 85 4.59 -17.09 -17.34
C ALA A 85 4.05 -16.52 -18.67
N GLU A 86 2.77 -16.14 -18.70
CA GLU A 86 2.16 -15.50 -19.87
C GLU A 86 2.66 -14.05 -20.00
N PRO A 87 3.01 -13.59 -21.21
CA PRO A 87 3.43 -12.21 -21.41
C PRO A 87 2.23 -11.28 -21.26
N ALA A 88 2.42 -10.20 -20.50
CA ALA A 88 1.43 -9.15 -20.36
C ALA A 88 1.85 -7.88 -21.12
N TRP A 89 1.03 -7.43 -22.05
CA TRP A 89 1.31 -6.24 -22.83
C TRP A 89 0.02 -5.62 -23.37
N ARG A 90 0.03 -4.31 -23.56
CA ARG A 90 -1.04 -3.56 -24.20
C ARG A 90 -0.47 -2.48 -25.11
N ASN A 91 -1.00 -2.40 -26.33
CA ASN A 91 -0.69 -1.35 -27.28
C ASN A 91 -1.70 -0.19 -27.10
N GLU A 92 -1.17 1.00 -26.78
CA GLU A 92 -1.99 2.18 -26.50
C GLU A 92 -2.68 2.76 -27.74
N TRP A 93 -2.21 2.41 -28.95
CA TRP A 93 -2.66 3.03 -30.19
C TRP A 93 -3.91 2.38 -30.78
N ASP A 94 -3.99 1.06 -30.72
CA ASP A 94 -5.11 0.26 -31.25
C ASP A 94 -5.89 -0.48 -30.16
N GLY A 95 -5.39 -0.47 -28.91
CA GLY A 95 -6.01 -1.13 -27.76
C GLY A 95 -5.82 -2.65 -27.74
N ASP A 96 -5.03 -3.21 -28.67
CA ASP A 96 -4.70 -4.63 -28.70
C ASP A 96 -3.75 -4.99 -27.56
N GLY A 97 -3.81 -6.23 -27.09
CA GLY A 97 -3.02 -6.66 -25.96
C GLY A 97 -3.37 -8.05 -25.48
N SER A 98 -2.55 -8.53 -24.55
CA SER A 98 -2.75 -9.78 -23.84
C SER A 98 -2.56 -9.52 -22.37
N ILE A 99 -3.63 -9.65 -21.59
CA ILE A 99 -3.60 -9.60 -20.13
C ILE A 99 -3.84 -11.02 -19.61
N PRO A 100 -2.92 -11.60 -18.83
CA PRO A 100 -3.09 -12.93 -18.25
C PRO A 100 -4.33 -13.00 -17.36
N ASP A 101 -5.14 -14.05 -17.52
CA ASP A 101 -6.36 -14.24 -16.73
C ASP A 101 -6.06 -14.88 -15.37
N TYR A 102 -6.11 -14.08 -14.32
CA TYR A 102 -5.93 -14.51 -12.93
C TYR A 102 -7.23 -14.94 -12.24
N ALA A 103 -8.39 -14.83 -12.88
CA ALA A 103 -9.67 -15.26 -12.28
C ALA A 103 -9.64 -16.73 -11.81
N PRO A 104 -9.05 -17.70 -12.54
CA PRO A 104 -8.95 -19.09 -12.08
C PRO A 104 -8.10 -19.27 -10.81
N VAL A 105 -7.08 -18.42 -10.60
CA VAL A 105 -6.27 -18.40 -9.38
C VAL A 105 -7.12 -17.86 -8.23
N ARG A 106 -7.74 -16.68 -8.43
CA ARG A 106 -8.60 -16.03 -7.45
C ARG A 106 -9.72 -16.95 -6.97
N ASP A 107 -10.47 -17.55 -7.88
CA ASP A 107 -11.62 -18.40 -7.57
C ASP A 107 -11.25 -19.61 -6.70
N ARG A 108 -10.05 -20.17 -6.90
CA ARG A 108 -9.54 -21.29 -6.10
C ARG A 108 -9.03 -20.85 -4.74
N LEU A 109 -8.36 -19.70 -4.65
CA LEU A 109 -8.00 -19.11 -3.35
C LEU A 109 -9.28 -18.84 -2.53
N GLU A 110 -10.34 -18.31 -3.15
CA GLU A 110 -11.62 -18.08 -2.48
C GLU A 110 -12.32 -19.38 -2.08
N LEU A 111 -12.21 -20.43 -2.88
CA LEU A 111 -12.73 -21.75 -2.53
C LEU A 111 -11.99 -22.33 -1.32
N MET A 112 -10.65 -22.29 -1.32
CA MET A 112 -9.83 -22.76 -0.21
C MET A 112 -10.15 -21.99 1.07
N LEU A 113 -10.29 -20.66 0.99
CA LEU A 113 -10.65 -19.84 2.13
C LEU A 113 -12.03 -20.21 2.70
N ARG A 114 -13.04 -20.39 1.84
CA ARG A 114 -14.39 -20.83 2.28
C ARG A 114 -14.41 -22.21 2.93
N GLN A 115 -13.44 -23.06 2.61
CA GLN A 115 -13.28 -24.38 3.22
C GLN A 115 -12.47 -24.36 4.53
N GLY A 116 -11.97 -23.19 4.95
CA GLY A 116 -11.20 -23.03 6.17
C GLY A 116 -9.70 -23.28 6.02
N TYR A 117 -9.18 -23.37 4.79
CA TYR A 117 -7.76 -23.59 4.51
C TYR A 117 -6.99 -22.27 4.45
N ALA A 118 -7.19 -21.42 5.45
CA ALA A 118 -6.61 -20.07 5.50
C ALA A 118 -5.07 -20.11 5.50
N ASP A 119 -4.47 -21.02 6.25
CA ASP A 119 -3.01 -21.16 6.35
C ASP A 119 -2.38 -21.56 5.01
N GLU A 120 -3.02 -22.47 4.27
CA GLU A 120 -2.60 -22.84 2.92
C GLU A 120 -2.67 -21.65 1.97
N VAL A 121 -3.75 -20.85 2.03
CA VAL A 121 -3.92 -19.65 1.20
C VAL A 121 -2.82 -18.61 1.49
N VAL A 122 -2.48 -18.39 2.76
CA VAL A 122 -1.37 -17.49 3.15
C VAL A 122 -0.04 -17.96 2.57
N ARG A 123 0.26 -19.27 2.64
CA ARG A 123 1.48 -19.84 2.04
C ARG A 123 1.52 -19.70 0.51
N LEU A 124 0.37 -19.83 -0.16
CA LEU A 124 0.27 -19.60 -1.61
C LEU A 124 0.50 -18.13 -1.96
N GLY A 125 0.07 -17.21 -1.08
CA GLY A 125 0.32 -15.78 -1.20
C GLY A 125 1.80 -15.43 -1.37
N GLU A 126 2.72 -16.12 -0.70
CA GLU A 126 4.16 -15.91 -0.89
C GLU A 126 4.62 -16.28 -2.30
N THR A 127 4.05 -17.35 -2.86
CA THR A 127 4.36 -17.79 -4.22
C THR A 127 3.80 -16.80 -5.24
N LEU A 128 2.55 -16.38 -5.03
CA LEU A 128 1.87 -15.40 -5.89
C LEU A 128 2.60 -14.05 -5.88
N LEU A 129 2.95 -13.53 -4.71
CA LEU A 129 3.65 -12.24 -4.60
C LEU A 129 4.99 -12.26 -5.33
N LYS A 130 5.76 -13.35 -5.17
CA LYS A 130 7.05 -13.50 -5.87
C LYS A 130 6.85 -13.53 -7.39
N ALA A 131 6.03 -14.47 -7.87
CA ALA A 131 5.79 -14.63 -9.31
C ALA A 131 5.17 -13.38 -9.93
N GLY A 132 4.30 -12.70 -9.19
CA GLY A 132 3.64 -11.48 -9.65
C GLY A 132 4.57 -10.29 -9.76
N ASN A 133 5.46 -10.06 -8.79
CA ASN A 133 6.48 -9.01 -8.94
C ASN A 133 7.37 -9.28 -10.17
N GLU A 134 7.78 -10.53 -10.38
CA GLU A 134 8.62 -10.93 -11.53
C GLU A 134 7.90 -10.72 -12.88
N GLN A 135 6.58 -10.96 -12.93
CA GLN A 135 5.79 -10.76 -14.15
C GLN A 135 5.54 -9.27 -14.41
N VAL A 136 5.11 -8.50 -13.42
CA VAL A 136 4.83 -7.07 -13.58
C VAL A 136 6.07 -6.29 -14.00
N GLU A 137 7.26 -6.66 -13.49
CA GLU A 137 8.53 -6.09 -13.94
C GLU A 137 8.75 -6.21 -15.45
N GLN A 138 8.21 -7.27 -16.07
CA GLN A 138 8.33 -7.57 -17.49
C GLN A 138 7.10 -7.15 -18.31
N SER A 139 6.10 -6.56 -17.65
CA SER A 139 4.81 -6.22 -18.26
C SER A 139 4.82 -4.83 -18.89
N HIS A 140 4.08 -4.69 -19.98
CA HIS A 140 3.93 -3.43 -20.71
C HIS A 140 2.44 -3.12 -20.95
N ASP A 141 1.65 -3.12 -19.90
CA ASP A 141 0.19 -3.20 -19.94
C ASP A 141 -0.51 -2.14 -19.05
N GLN A 142 0.15 -1.00 -18.84
CA GLN A 142 -0.36 0.11 -18.01
C GLN A 142 -0.76 -0.27 -16.57
N GLY A 143 -0.35 -1.43 -16.06
CA GLY A 143 -0.65 -1.89 -14.69
C GLY A 143 -1.81 -2.87 -14.57
N GLU A 144 -2.45 -3.28 -15.67
CA GLU A 144 -3.58 -4.21 -15.63
C GLU A 144 -3.23 -5.57 -14.98
N THR A 145 -2.05 -6.12 -15.27
CA THR A 145 -1.59 -7.35 -14.60
C THR A 145 -1.35 -7.13 -13.10
N ALA A 146 -0.89 -5.95 -12.69
CA ALA A 146 -0.72 -5.64 -11.28
C ALA A 146 -2.06 -5.63 -10.54
N ASP A 147 -3.11 -5.08 -11.16
CA ASP A 147 -4.47 -5.06 -10.60
C ASP A 147 -5.07 -6.47 -10.48
N GLU A 148 -4.92 -7.32 -11.51
CA GLU A 148 -5.40 -8.71 -11.49
C GLU A 148 -4.72 -9.55 -10.39
N ILE A 149 -3.41 -9.36 -10.20
CA ILE A 149 -2.65 -10.01 -9.13
C ILE A 149 -3.02 -9.43 -7.76
N GLY A 150 -3.21 -8.11 -7.67
CA GLY A 150 -3.67 -7.42 -6.47
C GLY A 150 -5.00 -7.97 -5.97
N ALA A 151 -5.96 -8.18 -6.88
CA ALA A 151 -7.24 -8.80 -6.57
C ALA A 151 -7.10 -10.24 -6.03
N CYS A 152 -6.08 -11.00 -6.45
CA CYS A 152 -5.75 -12.29 -5.85
C CYS A 152 -5.13 -12.14 -4.46
N MET A 153 -4.23 -11.17 -4.28
CA MET A 153 -3.61 -10.86 -2.99
C MET A 153 -4.63 -10.38 -1.94
N ASP A 154 -5.70 -9.69 -2.33
CA ASP A 154 -6.81 -9.35 -1.44
C ASP A 154 -7.42 -10.59 -0.77
N VAL A 155 -7.56 -11.70 -1.51
CA VAL A 155 -8.03 -12.97 -0.95
C VAL A 155 -7.04 -13.51 0.08
N VAL A 156 -5.75 -13.36 -0.19
CA VAL A 156 -4.66 -13.79 0.70
C VAL A 156 -4.70 -12.99 2.01
N PHE A 157 -4.88 -11.66 1.95
CA PHE A 157 -4.99 -10.85 3.16
C PHE A 157 -6.26 -11.18 3.95
N ARG A 158 -7.39 -11.45 3.31
CA ARG A 158 -8.59 -11.98 4.01
C ARG A 158 -8.35 -13.33 4.67
N ALA A 159 -7.54 -14.19 4.05
CA ALA A 159 -7.13 -15.46 4.64
C ALA A 159 -6.16 -15.27 5.81
N LEU A 160 -5.25 -14.30 5.74
CA LEU A 160 -4.31 -14.00 6.80
C LEU A 160 -5.01 -13.67 8.12
N VAL A 161 -6.10 -12.91 8.06
CA VAL A 161 -6.94 -12.61 9.24
C VAL A 161 -7.53 -13.88 9.86
N GLN A 162 -7.85 -14.88 9.04
CA GLN A 162 -8.47 -16.15 9.45
C GLN A 162 -7.44 -17.26 9.73
N SER A 163 -6.15 -16.97 9.55
CA SER A 163 -5.07 -17.93 9.71
C SER A 163 -4.85 -18.28 11.19
N SER A 164 -4.13 -19.37 11.42
CA SER A 164 -3.72 -19.80 12.76
C SER A 164 -2.55 -18.99 13.32
N LEU A 165 -2.00 -18.03 12.56
CA LEU A 165 -0.91 -17.17 13.01
C LEU A 165 -1.37 -16.27 14.16
N ALA A 166 -0.48 -16.06 15.14
CA ALA A 166 -0.67 -15.05 16.17
C ALA A 166 -0.79 -13.65 15.54
N PRO A 167 -1.51 -12.69 16.16
CA PRO A 167 -1.73 -11.36 15.57
C PRO A 167 -0.43 -10.64 15.20
N SER A 168 0.58 -10.68 16.07
CA SER A 168 1.93 -10.14 15.76
C SER A 168 2.59 -10.79 14.54
N ALA A 169 2.39 -12.09 14.32
CA ALA A 169 2.88 -12.79 13.13
C ALA A 169 2.08 -12.44 11.87
N GLN A 170 0.78 -12.19 11.99
CA GLN A 170 -0.04 -11.69 10.88
C GLN A 170 0.41 -10.29 10.44
N ILE A 171 0.65 -9.38 11.40
CA ILE A 171 1.19 -8.05 11.12
C ILE A 171 2.55 -8.16 10.42
N LEU A 172 3.47 -8.96 10.96
CA LEU A 172 4.80 -9.17 10.36
C LEU A 172 4.70 -9.72 8.93
N TRP A 173 3.81 -10.67 8.69
CA TRP A 173 3.60 -11.19 7.34
C TRP A 173 3.13 -10.10 6.38
N ALA A 174 2.18 -9.25 6.79
CA ALA A 174 1.68 -8.16 5.97
C ALA A 174 2.76 -7.11 5.68
N ILE A 175 3.56 -6.74 6.68
CA ILE A 175 4.71 -5.85 6.52
C ILE A 175 5.75 -6.47 5.57
N ASP A 176 6.06 -7.77 5.73
CA ASP A 176 7.01 -8.48 4.87
C ASP A 176 6.52 -8.59 3.43
N ALA A 177 5.21 -8.74 3.21
CA ALA A 177 4.61 -8.68 1.89
C ALA A 177 4.77 -7.28 1.28
N LEU A 178 4.42 -6.22 2.01
CA LEU A 178 4.59 -4.83 1.57
C LEU A 178 6.05 -4.50 1.26
N LEU A 179 6.99 -4.92 2.10
CA LEU A 179 8.43 -4.68 1.89
C LEU A 179 8.97 -5.35 0.62
N ARG A 180 8.37 -6.48 0.19
CA ARG A 180 8.70 -7.19 -1.05
C ARG A 180 7.92 -6.70 -2.27
N ASP A 181 6.85 -5.96 -2.05
CA ASP A 181 6.00 -5.39 -3.09
C ASP A 181 6.65 -4.14 -3.70
N ASN A 182 6.99 -4.23 -4.98
CA ASN A 182 7.57 -3.15 -5.76
C ASN A 182 6.54 -2.46 -6.67
N TYR A 183 5.35 -3.05 -6.84
CA TYR A 183 4.39 -2.66 -7.87
C TYR A 183 2.98 -2.37 -7.33
N GLY A 184 2.78 -2.38 -6.00
CA GLY A 184 1.49 -2.07 -5.39
C GLY A 184 0.51 -3.25 -5.34
N LEU A 185 1.02 -4.48 -5.46
CA LEU A 185 0.24 -5.72 -5.42
C LEU A 185 -0.42 -5.98 -4.05
N CYS A 186 0.07 -5.33 -2.99
CA CYS A 186 -0.36 -5.55 -1.61
C CYS A 186 -1.32 -4.48 -1.08
N HIS A 187 -2.09 -3.82 -1.95
CA HIS A 187 -3.06 -2.78 -1.54
C HIS A 187 -4.12 -3.29 -0.54
N GLY A 188 -4.46 -4.59 -0.56
CA GLY A 188 -5.37 -5.21 0.42
C GLY A 188 -4.82 -5.37 1.84
N SER A 189 -3.55 -5.06 2.09
CA SER A 189 -2.89 -5.24 3.40
C SER A 189 -3.54 -4.46 4.56
N ASP A 190 -4.25 -3.38 4.24
CA ASP A 190 -4.98 -2.56 5.21
C ASP A 190 -5.99 -3.35 6.03
N ILE A 191 -6.58 -4.41 5.47
CA ILE A 191 -7.53 -5.26 6.21
C ILE A 191 -6.87 -5.95 7.41
N VAL A 192 -5.56 -6.18 7.35
CA VAL A 192 -4.78 -6.77 8.45
C VAL A 192 -4.25 -5.66 9.33
N LEU A 193 -3.62 -4.64 8.74
CA LEU A 193 -2.92 -3.61 9.50
C LEU A 193 -3.88 -2.71 10.29
N ASN A 194 -5.10 -2.47 9.80
CA ASN A 194 -6.05 -1.58 10.47
C ASN A 194 -7.01 -2.29 11.43
N GLN A 195 -6.77 -3.58 11.71
CA GLN A 195 -7.48 -4.26 12.79
C GLN A 195 -7.09 -3.72 14.17
N ALA A 196 -7.96 -3.97 15.14
CA ALA A 196 -7.75 -3.63 16.55
C ALA A 196 -6.75 -4.59 17.21
N HIS A 197 -5.50 -4.55 16.76
CA HIS A 197 -4.37 -5.25 17.38
C HIS A 197 -3.98 -4.58 18.69
N THR A 198 -3.46 -5.37 19.63
CA THR A 198 -3.05 -4.84 20.93
C THR A 198 -1.70 -4.14 20.86
N ALA A 199 -1.42 -3.26 21.82
CA ALA A 199 -0.09 -2.65 21.96
C ALA A 199 1.01 -3.72 22.18
N GLU A 200 0.70 -4.84 22.82
CA GLU A 200 1.63 -5.96 23.02
C GLU A 200 1.99 -6.63 21.70
N ASP A 201 1.01 -6.87 20.81
CA ASP A 201 1.25 -7.41 19.47
C ASP A 201 2.18 -6.50 18.66
N TRP A 202 1.92 -5.18 18.69
CA TRP A 202 2.78 -4.19 18.04
C TRP A 202 4.17 -4.08 18.66
N SER A 203 4.30 -4.30 19.96
CA SER A 203 5.60 -4.32 20.63
C SER A 203 6.47 -5.48 20.12
N ILE A 204 5.89 -6.68 19.95
CA ILE A 204 6.59 -7.83 19.37
C ILE A 204 7.05 -7.53 17.94
N VAL A 205 6.19 -6.89 17.15
CA VAL A 205 6.51 -6.45 15.78
C VAL A 205 7.67 -5.46 15.81
N ALA A 206 7.60 -4.44 16.67
CA ALA A 206 8.63 -3.40 16.80
C ALA A 206 10.00 -4.01 17.14
N ASP A 207 10.06 -4.91 18.13
CA ASP A 207 11.29 -5.57 18.53
C ASP A 207 11.88 -6.43 17.39
N THR A 208 11.01 -7.13 16.66
CA THR A 208 11.40 -7.95 15.51
C THR A 208 11.99 -7.09 14.38
N LEU A 209 11.35 -5.98 14.04
CA LEU A 209 11.82 -5.07 13.00
C LEU A 209 13.11 -4.34 13.42
N ALA A 210 13.21 -3.94 14.70
CA ALA A 210 14.42 -3.35 15.26
C ALA A 210 15.62 -4.32 15.22
N GLU A 211 15.40 -5.61 15.51
CA GLU A 211 16.45 -6.63 15.37
C GLU A 211 16.87 -6.81 13.91
N ARG A 212 15.92 -6.87 12.98
CA ARG A 212 16.23 -6.95 11.55
C ARG A 212 17.04 -5.74 11.07
N LEU A 213 16.74 -4.53 11.55
CA LEU A 213 17.52 -3.32 11.25
C LEU A 213 18.97 -3.39 11.77
N ARG A 214 19.19 -4.00 12.94
CA ARG A 214 20.54 -4.20 13.50
C ARG A 214 21.41 -5.11 12.62
N HIS A 215 20.79 -6.07 11.93
CA HIS A 215 21.50 -7.00 11.04
C HIS A 215 21.67 -6.51 9.61
N LEU A 216 20.93 -5.47 9.21
CA LEU A 216 21.15 -4.85 7.90
C LEU A 216 22.46 -4.04 7.92
N PRO A 217 23.31 -4.19 6.90
CA PRO A 217 24.49 -3.33 6.77
C PRO A 217 24.08 -1.87 6.59
N ALA A 218 24.95 -0.95 7.01
CA ALA A 218 24.79 0.46 6.70
C ALA A 218 24.91 0.65 5.18
N ALA A 219 24.07 1.52 4.61
CA ALA A 219 24.17 1.85 3.19
C ALA A 219 25.38 2.78 3.00
N ALA A 220 26.42 2.29 2.31
CA ALA A 220 27.63 3.06 2.09
C ALA A 220 27.49 3.93 0.82
N GLY A 221 26.99 5.15 0.99
CA GLY A 221 26.98 6.17 -0.06
C GLY A 221 25.99 5.94 -1.21
N ARG A 222 26.16 6.71 -2.29
CA ARG A 222 25.20 6.81 -3.43
C ARG A 222 25.10 5.53 -4.27
N ALA A 223 26.09 4.65 -4.21
CA ALA A 223 26.16 3.43 -5.03
C ALA A 223 25.23 2.31 -4.53
N ASP A 224 24.60 2.48 -3.37
CA ASP A 224 23.83 1.42 -2.71
C ASP A 224 22.36 1.83 -2.49
N PHE A 225 21.76 2.47 -3.51
CA PHE A 225 20.40 3.00 -3.47
C PHE A 225 19.38 1.93 -3.03
N SER A 226 19.49 0.70 -3.56
CA SER A 226 18.59 -0.41 -3.19
C SER A 226 18.67 -0.75 -1.70
N ARG A 227 19.88 -0.83 -1.11
CA ARG A 227 20.02 -1.09 0.34
C ARG A 227 19.56 0.08 1.19
N SER A 228 19.83 1.31 0.76
CA SER A 228 19.32 2.52 1.43
C SER A 228 17.80 2.52 1.47
N TYR A 229 17.16 2.23 0.33
CA TYR A 229 15.71 2.18 0.21
C TYR A 229 15.09 1.08 1.06
N ALA A 230 15.65 -0.14 1.03
CA ALA A 230 15.16 -1.25 1.85
C ALA A 230 15.27 -0.95 3.36
N ARG A 231 16.39 -0.38 3.81
CA ARG A 231 16.59 0.03 5.20
C ARG A 231 15.66 1.16 5.61
N GLU A 232 15.42 2.13 4.73
CA GLU A 232 14.49 3.23 4.96
C GLU A 232 13.05 2.72 5.15
N ARG A 233 12.57 1.84 4.26
CA ARG A 233 11.23 1.24 4.39
C ARG A 233 11.08 0.43 5.67
N LEU A 234 12.08 -0.38 6.01
CA LEU A 234 12.05 -1.18 7.24
C LEU A 234 12.04 -0.29 8.50
N SER A 235 12.82 0.79 8.50
CA SER A 235 12.83 1.75 9.62
C SER A 235 11.53 2.53 9.76
N ASN A 236 10.84 2.86 8.66
CA ASN A 236 9.49 3.44 8.73
C ASN A 236 8.49 2.49 9.41
N TRP A 237 8.54 1.19 9.08
CA TRP A 237 7.68 0.19 9.73
C TRP A 237 8.04 -0.02 11.20
N ALA A 238 9.32 -0.01 11.56
CA ALA A 238 9.75 -0.11 12.96
C ALA A 238 9.23 1.09 13.78
N ILE A 239 9.32 2.31 13.26
CA ILE A 239 8.77 3.51 13.91
C ILE A 239 7.24 3.40 14.04
N THR A 240 6.54 2.99 12.98
CA THR A 240 5.08 2.81 13.01
C THR A 240 4.68 1.78 14.08
N ALA A 241 5.42 0.68 14.19
CA ALA A 241 5.16 -0.36 15.18
C ALA A 241 5.40 0.16 16.62
N LEU A 242 6.47 0.93 16.85
CA LEU A 242 6.72 1.57 18.15
C LEU A 242 5.58 2.52 18.56
N GLN A 243 5.12 3.36 17.63
CA GLN A 243 4.01 4.28 17.86
C GLN A 243 2.71 3.52 18.19
N ARG A 244 2.39 2.46 17.43
CA ARG A 244 1.21 1.64 17.69
C ARG A 244 1.31 0.81 18.98
N ALA A 245 2.52 0.56 19.45
CA ALA A 245 2.79 -0.08 20.74
C ALA A 245 2.75 0.89 21.94
N GLY A 246 2.62 2.21 21.71
CA GLY A 246 2.72 3.22 22.78
C GLY A 246 4.14 3.34 23.36
N ARG A 247 5.16 3.09 22.54
CA ARG A 247 6.60 3.17 22.88
C ARG A 247 7.23 4.40 22.21
N GLU A 248 6.57 5.56 22.32
CA GLU A 248 6.99 6.80 21.65
C GLU A 248 8.37 7.30 22.12
N ASP A 249 8.78 6.96 23.34
CA ASP A 249 10.09 7.31 23.89
C ASP A 249 11.25 6.66 23.12
N GLU A 250 11.01 5.55 22.41
CA GLU A 250 12.01 4.85 21.60
C GLU A 250 12.07 5.32 20.14
N VAL A 251 11.05 6.06 19.67
CA VAL A 251 10.94 6.50 18.26
C VAL A 251 12.08 7.44 17.88
N ILE A 252 12.33 8.47 18.67
CA ILE A 252 13.39 9.47 18.38
C ILE A 252 14.78 8.82 18.48
N PRO A 253 15.15 8.06 19.52
CA PRO A 253 16.42 7.35 19.57
C PRO A 253 16.69 6.43 18.36
N LEU A 254 15.65 5.73 17.86
CA LEU A 254 15.77 4.92 16.65
C LEU A 254 16.02 5.80 15.41
N ALA A 255 15.26 6.90 15.28
CA ALA A 255 15.41 7.83 14.15
C ALA A 255 16.78 8.51 14.13
N GLU A 256 17.34 8.88 15.30
CA GLU A 256 18.69 9.44 15.44
C GLU A 256 19.76 8.46 14.93
N ARG A 257 19.70 7.21 15.40
CA ARG A 257 20.62 6.16 14.95
C ARG A 257 20.52 5.94 13.43
N GLU A 258 19.30 5.86 12.90
CA GLU A 258 19.13 5.62 11.47
C GLU A 258 19.59 6.82 10.63
N ALA A 259 19.34 8.06 11.06
CA ALA A 259 19.82 9.26 10.36
C ALA A 259 21.35 9.27 10.20
N GLU A 260 22.08 8.85 11.23
CA GLU A 260 23.55 8.72 11.16
C GLU A 260 24.01 7.59 10.23
N LEU A 261 23.28 6.46 10.21
CA LEU A 261 23.68 5.26 9.47
C LEU A 261 23.30 5.29 7.98
N ASN A 262 22.19 5.93 7.63
CA ASN A 262 21.62 5.87 6.28
C ASN A 262 21.27 7.25 5.69
N GLY A 263 21.44 8.34 6.44
CA GLY A 263 21.15 9.69 5.97
C GLY A 263 19.68 10.11 6.04
N ALA A 264 18.81 9.37 6.74
CA ALA A 264 17.39 9.69 6.94
C ALA A 264 17.15 10.88 7.92
N TYR A 265 17.89 11.98 7.73
CA TYR A 265 17.78 13.19 8.55
C TYR A 265 16.41 13.84 8.46
N VAL A 266 15.80 13.85 7.27
CA VAL A 266 14.48 14.49 7.05
C VAL A 266 13.42 13.89 7.98
N ARG A 267 13.35 12.55 8.06
CA ARG A 267 12.41 11.85 8.94
C ARG A 267 12.64 12.18 10.42
N LEU A 268 13.89 12.15 10.87
CA LEU A 268 14.23 12.51 12.25
C LEU A 268 13.79 13.94 12.58
N VAL A 269 14.09 14.89 11.70
CA VAL A 269 13.76 16.30 11.91
C VAL A 269 12.25 16.49 11.95
N THR A 270 11.48 15.84 11.07
CA THR A 270 10.01 15.88 11.12
C THR A 270 9.49 15.37 12.47
N LEU A 271 9.99 14.22 12.95
CA LEU A 271 9.60 13.67 14.26
C LEU A 271 9.94 14.61 15.43
N LEU A 272 11.09 15.31 15.37
CA LEU A 272 11.47 16.29 16.38
C LEU A 272 10.59 17.53 16.35
N VAL A 273 10.22 18.00 15.16
CA VAL A 273 9.31 19.14 14.98
C VAL A 273 7.92 18.81 15.50
N ASP A 274 7.38 17.64 15.16
CA ASP A 274 6.07 17.17 15.63
C ASP A 274 6.04 17.00 17.16
N ALA A 275 7.18 16.62 17.76
CA ALA A 275 7.36 16.54 19.21
C ALA A 275 7.63 17.91 19.88
N GLY A 276 7.66 19.02 19.13
CA GLY A 276 7.97 20.36 19.64
C GLY A 276 9.43 20.58 20.07
N ARG A 277 10.33 19.64 19.76
CA ARG A 277 11.77 19.67 20.10
C ARG A 277 12.56 20.49 19.09
N LEU A 278 12.14 21.74 18.86
CA LEU A 278 12.63 22.59 17.76
C LEU A 278 14.13 22.86 17.80
N THR A 279 14.71 23.08 18.99
CA THR A 279 16.15 23.31 19.13
C THR A 279 16.98 22.09 18.71
N GLU A 280 16.49 20.88 18.99
CA GLU A 280 17.17 19.65 18.59
C GLU A 280 16.98 19.40 17.09
N ALA A 281 15.80 19.69 16.55
CA ALA A 281 15.54 19.64 15.12
C ALA A 281 16.54 20.51 14.34
N GLU A 282 16.80 21.74 14.80
CA GLU A 282 17.78 22.64 14.20
C GLU A 282 19.22 22.09 14.23
N GLN A 283 19.62 21.48 15.34
CA GLN A 283 20.95 20.86 15.46
C GLN A 283 21.10 19.69 14.48
N TRP A 284 20.06 18.86 14.37
CA TRP A 284 20.04 17.74 13.43
C TRP A 284 19.96 18.18 11.96
N ILE A 285 19.27 19.29 11.65
CA ILE A 285 19.30 19.91 10.32
C ILE A 285 20.71 20.34 9.96
N ALA A 286 21.39 21.08 10.85
CA ALA A 286 22.75 21.54 10.62
C ALA A 286 23.72 20.35 10.43
N ARG A 287 23.57 19.31 11.25
CA ARG A 287 24.35 18.07 11.13
C ARG A 287 24.07 17.33 9.83
N GLY A 288 22.81 17.23 9.42
CA GLY A 288 22.39 16.62 8.16
C GLY A 288 22.97 17.35 6.96
N ILE A 289 22.86 18.68 6.90
CA ILE A 289 23.44 19.48 5.80
C ILE A 289 24.97 19.29 5.73
N ALA A 290 25.65 19.30 6.87
CA ALA A 290 27.10 19.07 6.92
C ALA A 290 27.50 17.65 6.48
N ALA A 291 26.74 16.63 6.89
CA ALA A 291 27.02 15.23 6.58
C ALA A 291 26.68 14.86 5.13
N LEU A 292 25.61 15.44 4.57
CA LEU A 292 25.11 15.15 3.22
C LEU A 292 25.88 15.91 2.13
N GLY A 293 26.44 17.07 2.48
CA GLY A 293 27.30 17.89 1.62
C GLY A 293 26.71 18.17 0.23
N GLN A 294 27.59 18.24 -0.77
CA GLN A 294 27.21 18.41 -2.19
C GLN A 294 26.68 17.13 -2.84
N THR A 295 26.73 15.98 -2.13
CA THR A 295 26.41 14.66 -2.71
C THR A 295 24.92 14.32 -2.71
N GLN A 296 24.12 14.94 -1.83
CA GLN A 296 22.66 14.78 -1.77
C GLN A 296 21.94 16.12 -1.64
N LEU A 297 22.05 16.95 -2.68
CA LEU A 297 21.46 18.31 -2.73
C LEU A 297 19.94 18.32 -2.49
N GLY A 298 19.21 17.28 -2.91
CA GLY A 298 17.77 17.18 -2.70
C GLY A 298 17.37 17.08 -1.24
N THR A 299 18.01 16.15 -0.50
CA THR A 299 17.77 15.97 0.95
C THR A 299 18.20 17.20 1.74
N ALA A 300 19.32 17.83 1.38
CA ALA A 300 19.76 19.07 2.00
C ALA A 300 18.77 20.24 1.76
N GLY A 301 18.19 20.32 0.55
CA GLY A 301 17.12 21.27 0.24
C GLY A 301 15.89 21.07 1.11
N GLN A 302 15.41 19.83 1.25
CA GLN A 302 14.26 19.51 2.11
C GLN A 302 14.51 19.89 3.57
N LEU A 303 15.72 19.65 4.10
CA LEU A 303 16.08 20.06 5.47
C LEU A 303 16.04 21.59 5.65
N ARG A 304 16.48 22.36 4.64
CA ARG A 304 16.38 23.83 4.67
C ARG A 304 14.93 24.29 4.63
N ASP A 305 14.09 23.64 3.83
CA ASP A 305 12.66 23.96 3.75
C ASP A 305 11.95 23.71 5.09
N ILE A 306 12.23 22.58 5.76
CA ILE A 306 11.68 22.30 7.10
C ILE A 306 12.12 23.37 8.10
N LEU A 307 13.40 23.71 8.12
CA LEU A 307 13.91 24.77 9.01
C LEU A 307 13.20 26.10 8.76
N ARG A 308 12.97 26.44 7.49
CA ARG A 308 12.27 27.67 7.12
C ARG A 308 10.83 27.66 7.65
N ASN A 309 10.10 26.58 7.45
CA ASN A 309 8.72 26.44 7.94
C ASN A 309 8.64 26.56 9.46
N VAL A 310 9.56 25.94 10.20
CA VAL A 310 9.63 26.07 11.67
C VAL A 310 9.83 27.52 12.10
N ARG A 311 10.70 28.28 11.39
CA ARG A 311 10.96 29.69 11.69
C ARG A 311 9.79 30.61 11.35
N GLU A 312 9.11 30.33 10.24
CA GLU A 312 7.88 31.03 9.86
C GLU A 312 6.80 30.83 10.94
N GLN A 313 6.61 29.61 11.41
CA GLN A 313 5.66 29.30 12.50
C GLN A 313 6.04 29.94 13.84
N SER A 314 7.35 30.03 14.15
CA SER A 314 7.81 30.70 15.37
C SER A 314 7.82 32.23 15.27
N GLY A 315 7.48 32.82 14.11
CA GLY A 315 7.50 34.25 13.86
C GLY A 315 8.91 34.87 13.81
N ASP A 316 9.95 34.07 13.57
CA ASP A 316 11.34 34.52 13.48
C ASP A 316 11.63 35.04 12.06
N TRP A 317 10.93 36.11 11.68
CA TRP A 317 10.98 36.68 10.32
C TRP A 317 12.38 37.15 9.93
N SER A 318 13.20 37.56 10.89
CA SER A 318 14.60 37.94 10.64
C SER A 318 15.42 36.77 10.11
N ARG A 319 15.25 35.57 10.67
CA ARG A 319 15.92 34.37 10.13
C ARG A 319 15.30 33.89 8.82
N VAL A 320 13.98 33.97 8.67
CA VAL A 320 13.32 33.62 7.40
C VAL A 320 13.87 34.49 6.27
N ALA A 321 13.97 35.80 6.47
CA ALA A 321 14.54 36.73 5.49
C ALA A 321 16.01 36.39 5.15
N ALA A 322 16.83 36.06 6.15
CA ALA A 322 18.22 35.66 5.93
C ALA A 322 18.33 34.38 5.09
N MET A 323 17.47 33.39 5.34
CA MET A 323 17.43 32.14 4.57
C MET A 323 16.95 32.36 3.13
N ARG A 324 15.92 33.19 2.92
CA ARG A 324 15.46 33.58 1.57
C ARG A 324 16.52 34.38 0.80
N ALA A 325 17.35 35.16 1.50
CA ALA A 325 18.46 35.88 0.89
C ALA A 325 19.53 34.90 0.41
N ASP A 326 19.86 33.88 1.21
CA ASP A 326 20.79 32.81 0.82
C ASP A 326 20.30 32.07 -0.43
N ASP A 327 19.01 31.70 -0.48
CA ASP A 327 18.38 31.08 -1.67
C ASP A 327 18.49 31.98 -2.92
N PHE A 328 18.28 33.29 -2.77
CA PHE A 328 18.43 34.25 -3.87
C PHE A 328 19.89 34.37 -4.35
N PHE A 329 20.85 34.35 -3.43
CA PHE A 329 22.27 34.43 -3.81
C PHE A 329 22.78 33.13 -4.45
N GLU A 330 22.28 31.96 -4.03
CA GLU A 330 22.60 30.68 -4.67
C GLU A 330 21.92 30.54 -6.04
N GLN A 331 20.65 30.95 -6.18
CA GLN A 331 19.87 30.86 -7.42
C GLN A 331 19.06 32.14 -7.70
N PRO A 332 19.69 33.16 -8.29
CA PRO A 332 19.01 34.43 -8.58
C PRO A 332 17.88 34.25 -9.59
N SER A 333 16.64 34.58 -9.20
CA SER A 333 15.47 34.53 -10.05
C SER A 333 14.43 35.56 -9.63
N MET A 334 13.48 35.88 -10.50
CA MET A 334 12.35 36.75 -10.14
C MET A 334 11.52 36.16 -8.99
N LEU A 335 11.39 34.84 -8.94
CA LEU A 335 10.67 34.14 -7.87
C LEU A 335 11.38 34.27 -6.52
N THR A 336 12.71 34.05 -6.48
CA THR A 336 13.51 34.18 -5.26
C THR A 336 13.61 35.63 -4.78
N LEU A 337 13.59 36.62 -5.70
CA LEU A 337 13.54 38.04 -5.34
C LEU A 337 12.20 38.45 -4.71
N VAL A 338 11.07 38.03 -5.29
CA VAL A 338 9.74 38.37 -4.77
C VAL A 338 9.53 37.76 -3.38
N THR A 339 9.91 36.48 -3.20
CA THR A 339 9.79 35.79 -1.91
C THR A 339 10.69 36.41 -0.83
N LEU A 340 11.91 36.84 -1.17
CA LEU A 340 12.76 37.61 -0.27
C LEU A 340 12.12 38.95 0.14
N ARG A 341 11.54 39.69 -0.81
CA ARG A 341 10.94 41.00 -0.52
C ARG A 341 9.78 40.89 0.46
N VAL A 342 8.91 39.90 0.28
CA VAL A 342 7.78 39.64 1.20
C VAL A 342 8.26 39.29 2.60
N ALA A 343 9.35 38.53 2.73
CA ALA A 343 9.87 38.12 4.04
C ALA A 343 10.64 39.24 4.78
N ALA A 344 11.02 40.31 4.09
CA ALA A 344 11.81 41.42 4.63
C ALA A 344 10.97 42.65 5.03
N GLU A 345 9.67 42.64 4.76
CA GLU A 345 8.69 43.69 5.12
C GLU A 345 8.02 43.40 6.48
#